data_AF-A0A955G7H2-F1
#
_entry.id   AF-A0A955G7H2-F1
#
_cell.length_a   1.000
_cell.length_b   1.000
_cell.length_c   1.000
_cell.angle_alpha   90.00
_cell.angle_beta   90.00
_cell.angle_gamma   90.00
#
_symmetry.space_group_name_H-M   'P 1'
#
loop_
_entity.id
_entity.type
_entity.pdbx_description
1 polymer ?
#
loop_
_entity_poly.entity_id
_entity_poly.type
_entity_poly.pdbx_seq_one_letter_code
_entity_poly.pdbx_strand_id
1 'polypeptide(L)' 'MSKTYKQLSEDLDNIMAELQNEDSDIDESITKYKQATELIQKMEDHLNKAKLEITKIEDSIK' A
#
# COMPACT_ATOMS: atom_id res chain seq x y z
N MET A 1 7.90 -6.56 -13.22
CA MET A 1 7.44 -5.15 -13.25
C MET A 1 6.91 -4.81 -11.86
N SER A 2 7.28 -3.66 -11.28
CA SER A 2 6.73 -3.22 -9.99
C SER A 2 5.29 -2.72 -10.17
N LYS A 3 4.40 -3.05 -9.23
CA LYS A 3 3.02 -2.53 -9.21
C LYS A 3 3.04 -1.00 -9.08
N THR A 4 2.04 -0.34 -9.67
CA THR A 4 1.81 1.09 -9.47
C THR A 4 1.14 1.34 -8.11
N TYR A 5 1.22 2.58 -7.60
CA TYR A 5 0.51 2.96 -6.37
C TYR A 5 -1.00 2.66 -6.46
N LYS A 6 -1.62 2.93 -7.61
CA LYS A 6 -3.04 2.64 -7.85
C LYS A 6 -3.34 1.15 -7.70
N GLN A 7 -2.52 0.29 -8.31
CA GLN A 7 -2.70 -1.17 -8.20
C GLN A 7 -2.49 -1.66 -6.77
N LEU A 8 -1.53 -1.10 -6.03
CA LEU A 8 -1.33 -1.43 -4.62
C LEU A 8 -2.54 -1.00 -3.75
N SER A 9 -3.13 0.15 -4.05
CA SER A 9 -4.35 0.61 -3.39
C SER A 9 -5.54 -0.30 -3.68
N GLU A 10 -5.73 -0.70 -4.94
CA GLU A 10 -6.77 -1.65 -5.34
C GLU A 10 -6.59 -3.01 -4.64
N ASP A 11 -5.36 -3.50 -4.53
CA ASP A 11 -5.07 -4.73 -3.78
C ASP A 11 -5.42 -4.58 -2.29
N LEU A 12 -5.09 -3.43 -1.68
CA LEU A 12 -5.37 -3.16 -0.27
C LEU A 12 -6.89 -3.08 -0.02
N ASP A 13 -7.64 -2.41 -0.89
CA ASP A 13 -9.10 -2.32 -0.80
C ASP A 13 -9.74 -3.71 -0.85
N ASN A 14 -9.24 -4.61 -1.70
CA ASN A 14 -9.71 -5.99 -1.77
C ASN A 14 -9.44 -6.75 -0.45
N ILE A 15 -8.23 -6.63 0.11
CA ILE A 15 -7.90 -7.28 1.39
C ILE A 15 -8.77 -6.73 2.52
N MET A 16 -9.03 -5.42 2.53
CA MET A 16 -9.91 -4.80 3.53
C MET A 16 -11.35 -5.29 3.41
N ALA A 17 -11.85 -5.48 2.19
CA ALA A 17 -13.18 -6.07 1.97
C ALA A 17 -13.22 -7.53 2.46
N GLU A 18 -12.17 -8.31 2.24
CA GLU A 18 -12.07 -9.68 2.72
C GLU A 18 -11.94 -9.81 4.25
N LEU A 19 -11.37 -8.80 4.91
CA LEU A 19 -11.26 -8.71 6.38
C LEU A 19 -12.56 -8.26 7.04
N GLN A 20 -13.42 -7.53 6.32
CA GLN A 20 -14.75 -7.13 6.79
C GLN A 20 -15.78 -8.27 6.69
N ASN A 21 -15.40 -9.40 6.08
CA ASN A 21 -16.27 -10.57 6.00
C ASN A 21 -16.30 -11.30 7.36
N GLU A 22 -17.47 -11.31 8.00
CA GLU A 22 -17.71 -11.88 9.34
C GLU A 22 -17.50 -13.41 9.41
N ASP A 23 -17.44 -14.10 8.27
CA ASP A 23 -17.20 -15.54 8.18
C ASP A 23 -15.70 -15.92 8.12
N SER A 24 -14.77 -14.96 8.18
CA SER A 24 -13.34 -15.26 8.09
C SER A 24 -12.82 -15.93 9.36
N ASP A 25 -12.11 -17.05 9.21
CA ASP A 25 -11.37 -17.67 10.32
C ASP A 25 -10.30 -16.68 10.85
N ILE A 26 -9.99 -16.77 12.14
CA ILE A 26 -9.01 -15.90 12.79
C ILE A 26 -7.60 -16.04 12.19
N ASP A 27 -7.20 -17.26 11.79
CA ASP A 27 -5.89 -17.50 11.16
C ASP A 27 -5.81 -16.88 9.76
N GLU A 28 -6.92 -16.91 9.01
CA GLU A 28 -7.04 -16.20 7.73
C GLU A 28 -7.00 -14.69 7.92
N SER A 29 -7.66 -14.18 8.96
CA SER A 29 -7.68 -12.75 9.30
C SER A 29 -6.28 -12.23 9.64
N ILE A 30 -5.50 -13.00 10.42
CA ILE A 30 -4.10 -12.69 10.72
C ILE A 30 -3.25 -12.66 9.43
N THR A 31 -3.50 -13.59 8.51
CA THR A 31 -2.77 -13.68 7.24
C THR A 31 -3.06 -12.47 6.35
N LYS A 32 -4.34 -12.13 6.17
CA LYS A 32 -4.79 -10.95 5.42
C LYS A 32 -4.24 -9.66 6.03
N TYR A 33 -4.23 -9.52 7.35
CA TYR A 33 -3.64 -8.36 8.03
C TYR A 33 -2.14 -8.20 7.75
N LYS A 34 -1.37 -9.30 7.75
CA LYS A 34 0.05 -9.26 7.38
C LYS A 34 0.23 -8.81 5.93
N GLN A 35 -0.58 -9.33 5.00
CA GLN A 35 -0.54 -8.93 3.59
C GLN A 35 -0.89 -7.45 3.41
N ALA A 36 -1.92 -6.95 4.11
CA ALA A 36 -2.27 -5.53 4.13
C ALA A 36 -1.10 -4.65 4.62
N THR A 37 -0.44 -5.07 5.70
CA THR A 37 0.73 -4.37 6.26
C THR A 37 1.87 -4.28 5.23
N GLU A 38 2.15 -5.37 4.50
CA GLU A 38 3.16 -5.37 3.45
C GLU A 38 2.80 -4.47 2.25
N LEU A 39 1.52 -4.40 1.88
CA LEU A 39 1.05 -3.50 0.83
C LEU A 39 1.19 -2.03 1.26
N ILE A 40 0.81 -1.71 2.49
CA ILE A 40 0.95 -0.36 3.06
C ILE A 40 2.43 0.07 3.02
N GLN A 41 3.35 -0.80 3.43
CA GLN A 41 4.78 -0.47 3.38
C GLN A 41 5.25 -0.14 1.95
N LYS A 42 4.81 -0.91 0.95
CA LYS A 42 5.13 -0.64 -0.46
C LYS A 42 4.51 0.68 -0.93
N MET A 43 3.29 1.00 -0.50
CA MET A 43 2.63 2.27 -0.81
C MET A 43 3.38 3.45 -0.21
N GLU A 44 3.84 3.35 1.04
CA GLU A 44 4.69 4.36 1.69
C GLU A 44 6.00 4.58 0.93
N ASP A 45 6.66 3.52 0.47
CA ASP A 45 7.87 3.63 -0.35
C ASP A 45 7.62 4.38 -1.66
N HIS A 46 6.47 4.13 -2.31
CA HIS A 46 6.06 4.86 -3.51
C HIS A 46 5.87 6.36 -3.22
N LEU A 47 5.20 6.70 -2.12
CA LEU A 47 4.97 8.09 -1.72
C LEU A 47 6.28 8.79 -1.33
N ASN A 48 7.17 8.10 -0.62
CA ASN A 48 8.48 8.63 -0.26
C ASN A 48 9.33 8.92 -1.49
N LYS A 49 9.33 8.03 -2.50
CA LYS A 49 10.01 8.30 -3.78
C LYS A 49 9.42 9.51 -4.49
N ALA A 50 8.08 9.61 -4.56
CA ALA A 50 7.43 10.76 -5.18
C ALA A 50 7.78 12.07 -4.45
N LYS A 51 7.78 12.06 -3.11
CA LYS A 51 8.21 13.20 -2.29
C LYS A 51 9.66 13.60 -2.59
N LEU A 52 10.58 12.64 -2.66
CA LEU A 52 11.98 12.92 -2.99
C LEU A 52 12.15 13.56 -4.37
N GLU A 53 11.41 13.08 -5.38
CA GLU A 53 11.46 13.68 -6.72
C GLU A 53 10.89 15.11 -6.72
N ILE A 54 9.79 15.37 -6.00
CA ILE A 54 9.24 16.72 -5.85
C ILE A 54 10.26 17.65 -5.17
N THR A 55 10.88 17.21 -4.06
CA THR A 55 11.88 18.01 -3.35
C THR A 55 13.07 18.37 -4.25
N LYS A 56 13.54 17.44 -5.09
CA LYS A 56 14.61 17.75 -6.07
C LYS A 56 14.19 18.81 -7.08
N ILE A 57 12.94 18.77 -7.54
CA ILE A 57 12.40 19.77 -8.49
C ILE A 57 12.32 21.13 -7.81
N GLU A 58 11.82 21.20 -6.58
CA GLU A 58 11.75 22.44 -5.78
C GLU A 58 13.14 23.05 -5.56
N ASP A 59 14.13 22.23 -5.19
CA ASP A 59 15.51 22.67 -5.00
C ASP A 59 16.17 23.14 -6.31
N SER A 60 15.74 22.63 -7.46
CA SER A 60 16.27 23.03 -8.78
C SER A 60 15.73 24.38 -9.29
N ILE A 61 14.62 24.85 -8.73
CA ILE A 61 13.95 26.10 -9.13
C ILE A 61 14.32 27.26 -8.17
N LYS A 62 14.95 26.95 -7.04
CA LYS A 62 15.35 27.91 -6.00
C LYS A 62 16.75 28.48 -6.25
#